data_AF-A0A098G4N2-F1
#
_entry.id   AF-A0A098G4N2-F1
#
_cell.length_a   1.000
_cell.length_b   1.000
_cell.length_c   1.000
_cell.angle_alpha   90.00
_cell.angle_beta   90.00
_cell.angle_gamma   90.00
#
_symmetry.space_group_name_H-M   'P 1'
#
loop_
_entity.id
_entity.type
_entity.pdbx_description
1 polymer ?
#
loop_
_entity_poly.entity_id
_entity_poly.type
_entity_poly.pdbx_seq_one_letter_code
_entity_poly.pdbx_strand_id
1 'polypeptide(L)'
;MNQSLNALMTKLAWQRNELHTHLHAVDNESIKVKQQLEEIEQQVNQSSTRSSTEINPELEISRLNFITLLQQQKEELMGALKNHQALESKLKDKLQRVMTEIRMLEKYLDREQHSQRKQQEKVQEQHLEEWVIQRRNTYEDQ
;
A
#
# COMPACT_ATOMS: atom_id res chain seq x y z
N MET A 1 17.82 12.91 -19.86
CA MET A 1 17.25 11.90 -18.92
C MET A 1 16.87 10.67 -19.70
N ASN A 2 17.27 9.48 -19.24
CA ASN A 2 16.99 8.21 -19.92
C ASN A 2 15.47 7.93 -19.93
N GLN A 3 14.85 7.87 -21.11
CA GLN A 3 13.41 7.59 -21.27
C GLN A 3 12.98 6.31 -20.54
N SER A 4 13.86 5.31 -20.48
CA SER A 4 13.66 4.05 -19.75
C SER A 4 13.46 4.25 -18.24
N LEU A 5 14.20 5.16 -17.62
CA LEU A 5 14.11 5.43 -16.18
C LEU A 5 12.80 6.12 -15.82
N ASN A 6 12.37 7.09 -16.65
CA ASN A 6 11.07 7.76 -16.48
C ASN A 6 9.90 6.78 -16.67
N ALA A 7 10.01 5.86 -17.64
CA ALA A 7 9.03 4.81 -17.84
C ALA A 7 8.93 3.88 -16.61
N LEU A 8 10.08 3.49 -16.03
CA LEU A 8 10.13 2.68 -14.82
C LEU A 8 9.51 3.40 -13.62
N MET A 9 9.86 4.67 -13.38
CA MET A 9 9.28 5.49 -12.31
C MET A 9 7.77 5.63 -12.45
N THR A 10 7.28 5.86 -13.67
CA THR A 10 5.84 5.95 -13.95
C THR A 10 5.14 4.62 -13.68
N LYS A 11 5.74 3.50 -14.09
CA LYS A 11 5.22 2.16 -13.82
C LYS A 11 5.13 1.87 -12.33
N LEU A 12 6.19 2.16 -11.56
CA LEU A 12 6.20 1.94 -10.11
C LEU A 12 5.19 2.85 -9.39
N ALA A 13 5.04 4.08 -9.84
CA ALA A 13 4.01 5.00 -9.32
C ALA A 13 2.59 4.46 -9.56
N TRP A 14 2.34 3.91 -10.76
CA TRP A 14 1.08 3.26 -11.09
C TRP A 14 0.84 2.02 -10.21
N GLN A 15 1.83 1.13 -10.08
CA GLN A 15 1.75 -0.05 -9.22
C GLN A 15 1.50 0.31 -7.76
N ARG A 16 2.13 1.37 -7.26
CA ARG A 16 1.90 1.87 -5.89
C ARG A 16 0.43 2.28 -5.71
N ASN A 17 -0.11 3.05 -6.66
CA ASN A 17 -1.49 3.51 -6.59
C ASN A 17 -2.49 2.34 -6.67
N GLU A 18 -2.25 1.39 -7.58
CA GLU A 18 -3.05 0.17 -7.71
C GLU A 18 -3.06 -0.65 -6.40
N LEU A 19 -1.88 -0.88 -5.81
CA LEU A 19 -1.75 -1.56 -4.51
C LEU A 19 -2.50 -0.83 -3.39
N HIS A 20 -2.49 0.51 -3.41
CA HIS A 20 -3.21 1.31 -2.42
C HIS A 20 -4.73 1.17 -2.58
N THR A 21 -5.23 1.20 -3.82
CA THR A 21 -6.65 0.96 -4.11
C THR A 21 -7.09 -0.43 -3.66
N HIS A 22 -6.30 -1.47 -3.92
CA HIS A 22 -6.58 -2.82 -3.44
C HIS A 22 -6.56 -2.91 -1.91
N LEU A 23 -5.61 -2.25 -1.26
CA LEU A 23 -5.53 -2.23 0.20
C LEU A 23 -6.79 -1.60 0.80
N HIS A 24 -7.24 -0.47 0.26
CA HIS A 24 -8.49 0.17 0.69
C HIS A 24 -9.71 -0.71 0.45
N ALA A 25 -9.79 -1.42 -0.67
CA ALA A 25 -10.88 -2.35 -0.93
C ALA A 25 -10.92 -3.49 0.09
N VAL A 26 -9.77 -4.10 0.41
CA VAL A 26 -9.68 -5.19 1.40
C VAL A 26 -10.00 -4.70 2.81
N ASP A 27 -9.58 -3.48 3.16
CA ASP A 27 -9.89 -2.88 4.47
C ASP A 27 -11.40 -2.65 4.62
N ASN A 28 -12.05 -2.10 3.58
CA ASN A 28 -13.50 -1.92 3.56
C ASN A 28 -14.26 -3.25 3.70
N GLU A 29 -13.85 -4.29 2.98
CA GLU A 29 -14.46 -5.62 3.11
C GLU A 29 -14.21 -6.21 4.50
N SER A 30 -13.04 -6.00 5.10
CA SER A 30 -12.75 -6.42 6.47
C SER A 30 -13.65 -5.73 7.50
N ILE A 31 -13.92 -4.43 7.31
CA ILE A 31 -14.83 -3.66 8.19
C ILE A 31 -16.25 -4.21 8.09
N LYS A 32 -16.75 -4.47 6.87
CA LYS A 32 -18.09 -5.07 6.68
C LYS A 32 -18.21 -6.42 7.38
N VAL A 33 -17.22 -7.30 7.22
CA VAL A 33 -17.21 -8.63 7.85
C VAL A 33 -17.19 -8.50 9.39
N LYS A 34 -16.44 -7.55 9.94
CA LYS A 34 -16.44 -7.27 11.39
C LYS A 34 -17.81 -6.82 11.89
N GLN A 35 -18.47 -5.92 11.16
CA GLN A 35 -19.83 -5.48 11.50
C GLN A 35 -20.82 -6.64 11.50
N GLN A 36 -20.78 -7.50 10.47
CA GLN A 36 -21.62 -8.70 10.41
C GLN A 36 -21.35 -9.68 11.55
N LEU A 37 -20.09 -9.84 11.97
CA LEU A 37 -19.73 -10.66 13.12
C LEU A 37 -20.31 -10.08 14.44
N GLU A 38 -20.24 -8.77 14.63
CA GLU A 38 -20.84 -8.09 15.78
C GLU A 38 -22.37 -8.26 15.81
N GLU A 39 -23.03 -8.13 14.66
CA GLU A 39 -24.48 -8.36 14.54
C GLU A 39 -24.87 -9.79 14.91
N ILE A 40 -24.15 -10.79 14.40
CA ILE A 40 -24.40 -12.20 14.73
C ILE A 40 -24.17 -12.45 16.22
N GLU A 41 -23.12 -11.87 16.80
CA GLU A 41 -22.85 -12.01 18.23
C GLU A 41 -23.95 -11.42 19.10
N GLN A 42 -24.51 -10.28 18.71
CA GLN A 42 -25.69 -9.71 19.36
C GLN A 42 -26.92 -10.62 19.22
N GLN A 43 -27.19 -11.17 18.04
CA GLN A 43 -28.33 -12.06 17.80
C GLN A 43 -28.23 -13.37 18.62
N VAL A 44 -27.03 -13.95 18.73
CA VAL A 44 -26.79 -15.15 19.56
C VAL A 44 -27.03 -14.85 21.04
N ASN A 45 -26.54 -13.70 21.53
CA ASN A 45 -26.73 -13.28 22.92
C ASN A 45 -28.21 -13.03 23.25
N GLN A 46 -28.95 -12.38 22.36
CA GLN A 46 -30.39 -12.16 22.51
C GLN A 46 -31.17 -13.49 22.53
N SER A 47 -30.87 -14.39 21.59
CA SER A 47 -31.53 -15.71 21.48
C SER A 47 -31.26 -16.64 22.66
N SER A 48 -30.17 -16.41 23.39
CA SER A 48 -29.77 -17.20 24.56
C SER A 48 -30.59 -16.87 25.82
N THR A 49 -31.27 -15.72 25.86
CA THR A 49 -32.04 -15.25 27.02
C THR A 49 -33.39 -15.98 27.09
N ARG A 50 -33.57 -16.90 28.05
CA ARG A 50 -34.86 -17.56 28.28
C ARG A 50 -35.77 -16.68 29.14
N SER A 51 -37.00 -16.45 28.67
CA SER A 51 -38.02 -15.67 29.36
C SER A 51 -39.09 -16.51 30.07
N SER A 52 -39.13 -17.83 29.90
CA SER A 52 -40.17 -18.70 30.47
C SER A 52 -39.62 -19.73 31.45
N THR A 53 -40.35 -19.95 32.54
CA THR A 53 -40.12 -20.99 33.56
C THR A 53 -40.58 -22.38 33.10
N GLU A 54 -41.42 -22.45 32.06
CA GLU A 54 -41.85 -23.69 31.40
C GLU A 54 -41.15 -23.86 30.04
N ILE A 55 -40.51 -25.02 29.84
CA ILE A 55 -39.78 -25.36 28.61
C ILE A 55 -40.76 -25.99 27.61
N ASN A 56 -41.03 -25.30 26.51
CA ASN A 56 -41.66 -25.91 25.35
C ASN A 56 -40.56 -26.55 24.46
N PRO A 57 -40.56 -27.89 24.29
CA PRO A 57 -39.50 -28.58 23.57
C PRO A 57 -39.41 -28.22 22.08
N GLU A 58 -40.54 -27.98 21.39
CA GLU A 58 -40.53 -27.61 19.96
C GLU A 58 -39.93 -26.21 19.74
N LEU A 59 -40.26 -25.26 20.63
CA LEU A 59 -39.68 -23.92 20.61
C LEU A 59 -38.20 -23.95 20.95
N GLU A 60 -37.79 -24.80 21.89
CA GLU A 60 -36.38 -24.96 22.24
C GLU A 60 -35.56 -25.56 21.10
N ILE A 61 -36.07 -26.60 20.41
CA ILE A 61 -35.42 -27.18 19.23
C ILE A 61 -35.25 -26.12 18.14
N SER A 62 -36.29 -25.34 17.86
CA SER A 62 -36.25 -24.28 16.85
C SER A 62 -35.21 -23.21 17.19
N ARG A 63 -35.14 -22.82 18.47
CA ARG A 63 -34.15 -21.87 18.97
C ARG A 63 -32.73 -22.40 18.83
N LEU A 64 -32.49 -23.65 19.23
CA LEU A 64 -31.16 -24.27 19.12
C LEU A 64 -30.72 -24.42 17.66
N ASN A 65 -31.63 -24.78 16.76
CA ASN A 65 -31.35 -24.81 15.32
C ASN A 65 -30.97 -23.42 14.78
N PHE A 66 -31.68 -22.37 15.21
CA PHE A 66 -31.36 -21.00 14.82
C PHE A 66 -29.98 -20.57 15.34
N ILE A 67 -29.67 -20.83 16.61
CA ILE A 67 -28.33 -20.54 17.17
C ILE A 67 -27.25 -21.31 16.42
N THR A 68 -27.49 -22.57 16.08
CA THR A 68 -26.54 -23.41 15.32
C THR A 68 -26.24 -22.80 13.95
N LEU A 69 -27.27 -22.31 13.24
CA LEU A 69 -27.11 -21.63 11.96
C LEU A 69 -26.28 -20.35 12.08
N LEU A 70 -26.56 -19.53 13.11
CA LEU A 70 -25.78 -18.31 13.37
C LEU A 70 -24.32 -18.62 13.70
N GLN A 71 -24.07 -19.70 14.45
CA GLN A 71 -22.71 -20.15 14.78
C GLN A 71 -21.93 -20.58 13.53
N GLN A 72 -22.57 -21.31 12.61
CA GLN A 72 -21.98 -21.69 11.33
C GLN A 72 -21.63 -20.46 10.49
N GLN A 73 -22.56 -19.50 10.39
CA GLN A 73 -22.31 -18.25 9.67
C GLN A 73 -21.17 -17.44 10.31
N LYS A 74 -21.07 -17.43 11.65
CA LYS A 74 -19.94 -16.80 12.36
C LYS A 74 -18.61 -17.44 11.99
N GLU A 75 -18.55 -18.76 11.91
CA GLU A 75 -17.33 -19.49 11.53
C GLU A 75 -16.89 -19.16 10.09
N GLU A 76 -17.83 -19.11 9.16
CA GLU A 76 -17.56 -18.72 7.77
C GLU A 76 -17.01 -17.28 7.68
N LEU A 77 -17.65 -16.33 8.36
CA LEU A 77 -17.21 -14.93 8.39
C LEU A 77 -15.85 -14.76 9.09
N MET A 78 -15.57 -15.51 10.16
CA MET A 78 -14.24 -15.53 10.77
C MET A 78 -13.17 -16.06 9.80
N GLY A 79 -13.51 -17.07 9.00
CA GLY A 79 -12.64 -17.56 7.92
C GLY A 79 -12.35 -16.48 6.88
N ALA A 80 -13.39 -15.78 6.42
CA ALA A 80 -13.26 -14.67 5.48
C ALA A 80 -12.39 -13.53 6.06
N LEU A 81 -12.59 -13.17 7.32
CA LEU A 81 -11.80 -12.13 8.00
C LEU A 81 -10.31 -12.49 8.05
N LYS A 82 -9.97 -13.74 8.40
CA LYS A 82 -8.57 -14.21 8.40
C LYS A 82 -7.96 -14.13 7.00
N ASN A 83 -8.72 -14.48 5.97
CA ASN A 83 -8.27 -14.38 4.59
C ASN A 83 -8.01 -12.92 4.18
N HIS A 84 -8.90 -12.00 4.55
CA HIS A 84 -8.69 -10.57 4.29
C HIS A 84 -7.45 -10.03 5.02
N GLN A 85 -7.25 -10.39 6.29
CA GLN A 85 -6.05 -10.00 7.05
C GLN A 85 -4.75 -10.53 6.42
N ALA A 86 -4.75 -11.77 5.95
CA ALA A 86 -3.60 -12.34 5.26
C ALA A 86 -3.32 -11.64 3.92
N LEU A 87 -4.37 -11.25 3.19
CA LEU A 87 -4.25 -10.50 1.95
C LEU A 87 -3.74 -9.07 2.20
N GLU A 88 -4.27 -8.41 3.22
CA GLU A 88 -3.85 -7.07 3.65
C GLU A 88 -2.36 -7.04 3.98
N SER A 89 -1.88 -8.01 4.77
CA SER A 89 -0.46 -8.17 5.09
C SER A 89 0.40 -8.31 3.83
N LYS A 90 0.00 -9.18 2.89
CA LYS A 90 0.70 -9.35 1.61
C LYS A 90 0.72 -8.07 0.77
N LEU A 91 -0.36 -7.30 0.76
CA LEU A 91 -0.45 -6.02 0.04
C LEU A 91 0.46 -4.97 0.68
N LYS A 92 0.49 -4.87 2.01
CA LYS A 92 1.38 -3.97 2.76
C LYS A 92 2.85 -4.27 2.48
N ASP A 93 3.24 -5.55 2.49
CA ASP A 93 4.60 -5.98 2.15
C ASP A 93 4.98 -5.56 0.72
N LYS A 94 4.09 -5.80 -0.25
CA LYS A 94 4.32 -5.39 -1.65
C LYS A 94 4.45 -3.87 -1.77
N LEU A 95 3.58 -3.12 -1.09
CA LEU A 95 3.61 -1.65 -1.11
C LEU A 95 4.93 -1.13 -0.55
N GLN A 96 5.42 -1.70 0.55
CA GLN A 96 6.71 -1.34 1.15
C GLN A 96 7.88 -1.60 0.19
N ARG A 97 7.86 -2.72 -0.54
CA ARG A 97 8.87 -3.03 -1.57
C ARG A 97 8.86 -1.98 -2.67
N VAL A 98 7.71 -1.71 -3.28
CA VAL A 98 7.55 -0.71 -4.34
C VAL A 98 7.99 0.69 -3.87
N MET A 99 7.62 1.09 -2.66
CA MET A 99 8.08 2.36 -2.08
C MET A 99 9.59 2.43 -1.91
N THR A 100 10.21 1.30 -1.53
CA THR A 100 11.67 1.23 -1.39
C THR A 100 12.36 1.35 -2.75
N GLU A 101 11.84 0.67 -3.78
CA GLU A 101 12.32 0.77 -5.16
C GLU A 101 12.22 2.21 -5.68
N ILE A 102 11.08 2.88 -5.48
CA ILE A 102 10.90 4.30 -5.86
C ILE A 102 11.97 5.17 -5.17
N ARG A 103 12.16 5.04 -3.85
CA ARG A 103 13.17 5.82 -3.12
C ARG A 103 14.60 5.57 -3.60
N MET A 104 14.91 4.34 -4.02
CA MET A 104 16.23 4.03 -4.59
C MET A 104 16.43 4.72 -5.94
N LEU A 105 15.42 4.73 -6.79
CA LEU A 105 15.47 5.40 -8.09
C LEU A 105 15.52 6.93 -7.96
N GLU A 106 14.79 7.51 -7.00
CA GLU A 106 14.87 8.94 -6.67
C GLU A 106 16.31 9.32 -6.26
N LYS A 107 16.92 8.56 -5.34
CA LYS A 107 18.32 8.79 -4.96
C LYS A 107 19.30 8.64 -6.12
N TYR A 108 19.03 7.72 -7.03
CA TYR A 108 19.85 7.55 -8.24
C TYR A 108 19.74 8.78 -9.14
N LEU A 109 18.52 9.27 -9.40
CA LEU A 109 18.26 10.48 -10.17
C LEU A 109 18.95 11.70 -9.56
N ASP A 110 18.86 11.89 -8.25
CA ASP A 110 19.50 13.01 -7.57
C ASP A 110 21.02 13.00 -7.74
N ARG A 111 21.65 11.82 -7.63
CA ARG A 111 23.09 11.65 -7.85
C ARG A 111 23.48 11.94 -9.29
N GLU A 112 22.70 11.46 -10.25
CA GLU A 112 22.93 11.69 -11.68
C GLU A 112 22.84 13.19 -12.01
N GLN A 113 21.82 13.88 -11.50
CA GLN A 113 21.66 15.32 -11.68
C GLN A 113 22.81 16.11 -11.05
N HIS A 114 23.23 15.75 -9.83
CA HIS A 114 24.35 16.41 -9.16
C HIS A 114 25.66 16.23 -9.92
N SER A 115 25.91 15.03 -10.44
CA SER A 115 27.06 14.73 -11.28
C SER A 115 27.06 15.54 -12.57
N GLN A 116 25.91 15.63 -13.25
CA GLN A 116 25.77 16.43 -14.46
C GLN A 116 26.02 17.93 -14.21
N ARG A 117 25.49 18.49 -13.11
CA ARG A 117 25.74 19.90 -12.76
C ARG A 117 27.21 20.17 -12.53
N LYS A 118 27.88 19.33 -11.73
CA LYS A 118 29.33 19.44 -11.49
C LYS A 118 30.15 19.36 -12.77
N GLN A 119 29.77 18.47 -13.68
CA GLN A 119 30.46 18.35 -14.96
C GLN A 119 30.26 19.59 -15.82
N GLN A 120 29.06 20.17 -15.83
CA GLN A 120 28.78 21.42 -16.55
C GLN A 120 29.55 22.60 -15.97
N GLU A 121 29.61 22.72 -14.64
CA GLU A 121 30.41 23.73 -13.94
C GLU A 121 31.88 23.62 -14.33
N LYS A 122 32.45 22.40 -14.28
CA LYS A 122 33.84 22.17 -14.66
C LYS A 122 34.14 22.53 -16.11
N VAL A 123 33.22 22.22 -17.04
CA VAL A 123 33.38 22.59 -18.46
C VAL A 123 33.32 24.10 -18.63
N GLN A 124 32.45 24.80 -17.90
CA GLN A 124 32.39 26.27 -17.93
C GLN A 124 33.67 26.91 -17.36
N GLU A 125 34.20 26.39 -16.26
CA GLU A 125 35.48 26.83 -15.68
C GLU A 125 36.63 26.65 -16.67
N GLN A 126 36.73 25.48 -17.30
CA GLN A 126 37.76 25.20 -18.32
C GLN A 126 37.66 26.16 -19.51
N HIS A 127 36.46 26.39 -20.03
CA HIS A 127 36.27 27.36 -21.12
C HIS A 127 36.64 28.79 -20.72
N LEU A 128 36.37 29.18 -19.47
CA LEU A 128 36.75 30.49 -18.96
C LEU A 128 38.27 30.63 -18.86
N GLU A 129 38.95 29.61 -18.33
CA GLU A 129 40.42 29.55 -18.24
C GLU A 129 41.06 29.61 -19.62
N GLU A 130 40.58 28.82 -20.58
CA GLU A 130 41.03 28.84 -21.98
C GLU A 130 40.87 30.23 -22.62
N TRP A 131 39.72 30.88 -22.39
CA TRP A 131 39.45 32.22 -22.91
C TRP A 131 40.42 33.27 -22.31
N VAL A 132 40.70 33.19 -21.01
CA VAL A 132 41.67 34.07 -20.33
C VAL A 132 43.08 33.88 -20.90
N ILE A 133 43.50 32.63 -21.11
CA ILE A 133 44.81 32.31 -21.69
C ILE A 133 44.92 32.84 -23.12
N GLN A 134 43.91 32.62 -23.97
CA GLN A 134 43.90 33.13 -25.34
C GLN A 134 44.02 34.66 -25.38
N ARG A 135 43.24 35.37 -24.56
CA ARG A 135 43.32 36.82 -24.41
C ARG A 135 44.73 37.27 -24.02
N ARG A 136 45.33 36.63 -23.00
CA ARG A 136 46.67 37.01 -22.53
C ARG A 136 47.72 36.86 -23.62
N ASN A 137 47.73 35.73 -24.32
CA ASN A 137 48.67 35.47 -25.41
C ASN A 137 48.53 36.50 -26.55
N THR A 138 47.31 36.94 -26.87
CA THR A 138 47.11 37.98 -27.90
C THR A 138 47.64 39.37 -27.52
N TYR A 139 47.88 39.66 -26.24
CA TYR A 139 48.50 40.92 -25.79
C TYR A 139 50.02 40.82 -25.64
N GLU A 140 50.57 39.62 -25.48
CA GLU A 140 52.03 39.40 -25.38
C GLU A 140 52.71 39.31 -26.78
N ASP A 141 51.95 39.08 -27.85
CA ASP A 141 52.41 39.05 -29.25
C ASP A 141 52.29 40.41 -29.99
N GLN A 142 52.00 41.52 -29.29
CA GLN A 142 51.96 42.90 -29.82
C GLN A 142 53.13 43.74 -29.29
#